data_AF-A0A1V6ECK5-F1
#
_entry.id   AF-A0A1V6ECK5-F1
#
_cell.length_a   1.000
_cell.length_b   1.000
_cell.length_c   1.000
_cell.angle_alpha   90.00
_cell.angle_beta   90.00
_cell.angle_gamma   90.00
#
_symmetry.space_group_name_H-M   'P 1'
#
loop_
_entity.id
_entity.type
_entity.pdbx_description
1 polymer ?
#
loop_
_entity_poly.entity_id
_entity_poly.type
_entity_poly.pdbx_seq_one_letter_code
_entity_poly.pdbx_strand_id
1 'polypeptide(L)'
;MGYMKAGALKAVWNSKKSEYEWDLGEYVTVEPDKSVRGLYEPAFGVIGGKENEVLMIMRNSNYTQADKITGAKFYSISKDNGYTWSKPEMLLYDDGSIMYSSSSIPKLLNHSNGNLYFIGIINRENPKGNLPRYPLCIAKIDKETKRVIKASVTVIDTKREHHNLSVKTSNVVDYSNHGVYEDKETKNIVVLAPYRENLSQYRCYLNRYVVKVK
;
A
#
# COMPACT_ATOMS: atom_id res chain seq x y z
N MET A 1 -17.51 -8.64 10.10
CA MET A 1 -16.12 -8.12 10.05
C MET A 1 -16.15 -6.75 10.71
N GLY A 2 -15.28 -6.50 11.70
CA GLY A 2 -15.33 -5.29 12.54
C GLY A 2 -14.93 -4.00 11.79
N TYR A 3 -15.19 -2.87 12.44
CA TYR A 3 -14.73 -1.56 12.00
C TYR A 3 -13.33 -1.29 12.56
N MET A 4 -12.32 -1.27 11.70
CA MET A 4 -10.92 -1.24 12.11
C MET A 4 -10.36 0.17 12.19
N LYS A 5 -9.40 0.32 13.10
CA LYS A 5 -8.52 1.48 13.21
C LYS A 5 -7.10 1.02 12.92
N ALA A 6 -6.25 1.94 12.49
CA ALA A 6 -4.85 1.65 12.16
C ALA A 6 -3.92 2.52 13.02
N GLY A 7 -2.80 1.97 13.48
CA GLY A 7 -1.80 2.66 14.27
C GLY A 7 -0.46 1.95 14.17
N ALA A 8 0.52 2.38 14.95
CA ALA A 8 1.83 1.73 15.02
C ALA A 8 2.04 1.07 16.39
N LEU A 9 2.50 -0.19 16.35
CA LEU A 9 3.10 -0.88 17.50
C LEU A 9 4.61 -0.73 17.37
N LYS A 10 5.25 -0.20 18.42
CA LYS A 10 6.69 0.08 18.42
C LYS A 10 7.39 -0.82 19.41
N ALA A 11 8.64 -1.14 19.11
CA ALA A 11 9.51 -1.91 19.97
C ALA A 11 10.85 -1.20 20.17
N VAL A 12 11.34 -1.16 21.40
CA VAL A 12 12.72 -0.78 21.70
C VAL A 12 13.42 -1.97 22.34
N TRP A 13 14.60 -2.33 21.85
CA TRP A 13 15.39 -3.41 22.44
C TRP A 13 15.95 -2.96 23.79
N ASN A 14 15.61 -3.68 24.86
CA ASN A 14 16.19 -3.50 26.18
C ASN A 14 17.30 -4.55 26.39
N SER A 15 18.56 -4.13 26.24
CA SER A 15 19.72 -5.02 26.38
C SER A 15 19.89 -5.60 27.79
N LYS A 16 19.44 -4.89 28.84
CA LYS A 16 19.54 -5.37 30.23
C LYS A 16 18.55 -6.51 30.50
N LYS A 17 17.35 -6.41 29.93
CA LYS A 17 16.29 -7.42 30.08
C LYS A 17 16.34 -8.50 29.01
N SER A 18 17.12 -8.29 27.94
CA SER A 18 17.16 -9.16 26.76
C SER A 18 15.77 -9.36 26.13
N GLU A 19 14.96 -8.30 26.12
CA GLU A 19 13.61 -8.31 25.57
C GLU A 19 13.31 -7.01 24.81
N TYR A 20 12.25 -7.03 24.00
CA TYR A 20 11.68 -5.83 23.42
C TYR A 20 10.64 -5.23 24.36
N GLU A 21 10.77 -3.94 24.64
CA GLU A 21 9.74 -3.15 25.30
C GLU A 21 8.81 -2.59 24.23
N TRP A 22 7.52 -2.93 24.35
CA TRP A 22 6.51 -2.62 23.35
C TRP A 22 5.65 -1.46 23.81
N ASP A 23 5.34 -0.57 22.88
CA ASP A 23 4.49 0.59 23.12
C ASP A 23 3.53 0.82 21.97
N LEU A 24 2.32 1.27 22.30
CA LEU A 24 1.20 1.48 21.38
C LEU A 24 0.74 2.93 21.50
N GLY A 25 0.82 3.65 20.39
CA GLY A 25 0.28 5.01 20.30
C GLY A 25 -1.22 5.04 20.03
N GLU A 26 -1.67 6.20 19.57
CA GLU A 26 -3.02 6.45 19.10
C GLU A 26 -3.32 5.71 17.78
N TYR A 27 -4.61 5.63 17.46
CA TYR A 27 -5.10 5.01 16.24
C TYR A 27 -5.82 6.02 15.35
N VAL A 28 -5.67 5.83 14.04
CA VAL A 28 -6.37 6.52 12.96
C VAL A 28 -7.65 5.78 12.61
N THR A 29 -8.73 6.54 12.45
CA THR A 29 -10.03 6.05 12.00
C THR A 29 -10.66 7.04 11.02
N VAL A 30 -11.58 6.55 10.21
CA VAL A 30 -12.46 7.38 9.36
C VAL A 30 -13.92 7.14 9.75
N GLU A 31 -14.80 7.98 9.23
CA GLU A 31 -16.25 7.80 9.35
C GLU A 31 -16.79 6.76 8.36
N PRO A 32 -17.97 6.16 8.62
CA PRO A 32 -18.55 5.12 7.75
C PRO A 32 -18.84 5.55 6.31
N ASP A 33 -18.97 6.87 6.05
CA ASP A 33 -19.11 7.43 4.69
C ASP A 33 -17.80 7.35 3.87
N LYS A 34 -16.66 7.10 4.53
CA LYS A 34 -15.35 6.92 3.88
C LYS A 34 -14.93 5.46 3.78
N SER A 35 -15.46 4.59 4.64
CA SER A 35 -15.17 3.16 4.62
C SER A 35 -16.23 2.36 5.35
N VAL A 36 -16.72 1.27 4.75
CA VAL A 36 -17.66 0.35 5.43
C VAL A 36 -17.00 -0.52 6.50
N ARG A 37 -15.68 -0.52 6.61
CA ARG A 37 -14.94 -1.40 7.54
C ARG A 37 -13.83 -0.67 8.31
N GLY A 38 -13.73 0.66 8.20
CA GLY A 38 -12.61 1.43 8.75
C GLY A 38 -11.34 1.32 7.91
N LEU A 39 -10.16 1.45 8.54
CA LEU A 39 -8.85 1.48 7.89
C LEU A 39 -8.03 0.23 8.21
N TYR A 40 -7.40 -0.36 7.20
CA TYR A 40 -6.65 -1.63 7.31
C TYR A 40 -5.25 -1.52 6.72
N GLU A 41 -4.44 -2.52 7.08
CA GLU A 41 -3.18 -2.88 6.41
C GLU A 41 -2.26 -1.66 6.23
N PRO A 42 -1.88 -1.00 7.34
CA PRO A 42 -1.03 0.17 7.29
C PRO A 42 0.35 -0.18 6.70
N ALA A 43 0.84 0.70 5.83
CA ALA A 43 2.20 0.72 5.33
C ALA A 43 2.86 2.04 5.72
N PHE A 44 4.12 2.00 6.13
CA PHE A 44 4.82 3.15 6.70
C PHE A 44 6.00 3.57 5.83
N GLY A 45 6.21 4.87 5.70
CA GLY A 45 7.40 5.45 5.05
C GLY A 45 7.81 6.75 5.72
N VAL A 46 9.12 7.00 5.79
CA VAL A 46 9.67 8.23 6.36
C VAL A 46 9.58 9.35 5.32
N ILE A 47 9.04 10.51 5.71
CA ILE A 47 8.84 11.65 4.81
C ILE A 47 9.64 12.90 5.19
N GLY A 48 10.13 12.99 6.43
CA GLY A 48 10.98 14.10 6.86
C GLY A 48 12.48 13.79 6.75
N GLY A 49 13.30 14.80 7.03
CA GLY A 49 14.75 14.66 7.20
C GLY A 49 15.16 14.02 8.55
N LYS A 50 14.19 13.82 9.45
CA LYS A 50 14.35 13.12 10.73
C LYS A 50 13.50 11.85 10.71
N GLU A 51 14.01 10.77 11.28
CA GLU A 51 13.33 9.44 11.32
C GLU A 51 11.95 9.46 12.02
N ASN A 52 11.64 10.53 12.75
CA ASN A 52 10.41 10.65 13.52
C ASN A 52 9.18 11.11 12.71
N GLU A 53 9.37 11.61 11.49
CA GLU A 53 8.26 12.04 10.62
C GLU A 53 7.86 10.93 9.65
N VAL A 54 6.75 10.25 9.96
CA VAL A 54 6.30 9.04 9.28
C VAL A 54 4.94 9.26 8.63
N LEU A 55 4.84 8.83 7.37
CA LEU A 55 3.61 8.67 6.60
C LEU A 55 3.09 7.25 6.79
N MET A 56 1.86 7.11 7.24
CA MET A 56 1.11 5.85 7.22
C MET A 56 0.10 5.90 6.08
N ILE A 57 0.15 4.94 5.15
CA ILE A 57 -0.87 4.73 4.12
C ILE A 57 -1.68 3.49 4.49
N MET A 58 -3.00 3.61 4.42
CA MET A 58 -3.96 2.58 4.78
C MET A 58 -4.94 2.35 3.64
N ARG A 59 -5.52 1.15 3.56
CA ARG A 59 -6.65 0.91 2.66
C ARG A 59 -7.98 1.20 3.34
N ASN A 60 -8.92 1.76 2.57
CA ASN A 60 -10.33 1.76 2.94
C ASN A 60 -11.03 0.49 2.39
N SER A 61 -12.33 0.38 2.64
CA SER A 61 -13.18 -0.62 2.04
C SER A 61 -14.49 0.02 1.57
N ASN A 62 -14.82 -0.15 0.29
CA ASN A 62 -16.12 0.20 -0.28
C ASN A 62 -16.97 -1.03 -0.62
N TYR A 63 -16.73 -2.16 0.06
CA TYR A 63 -17.48 -3.41 -0.16
C TYR A 63 -18.99 -3.15 -0.19
N THR A 64 -19.64 -3.61 -1.26
CA THR A 64 -21.08 -3.44 -1.56
C THR A 64 -21.60 -1.99 -1.61
N GLN A 65 -20.71 -0.99 -1.56
CA GLN A 65 -21.07 0.44 -1.55
C GLN A 65 -20.14 1.26 -2.46
N ALA A 66 -19.65 0.67 -3.56
CA ALA A 66 -18.72 1.33 -4.48
C ALA A 66 -19.34 2.51 -5.24
N ASP A 67 -20.68 2.59 -5.28
CA ASP A 67 -21.47 3.71 -5.79
C ASP A 67 -21.42 4.93 -4.87
N LYS A 68 -21.17 4.74 -3.57
CA LYS A 68 -21.16 5.82 -2.55
C LYS A 68 -19.75 6.12 -2.02
N ILE A 69 -18.94 5.07 -1.88
CA ILE A 69 -17.61 5.14 -1.29
C ILE A 69 -16.57 4.85 -2.37
N THR A 70 -15.70 5.83 -2.59
CA THR A 70 -14.57 5.68 -3.51
C THR A 70 -13.55 4.69 -2.94
N GLY A 71 -13.16 3.70 -3.73
CA GLY A 71 -12.07 2.80 -3.40
C GLY A 71 -10.72 3.47 -3.65
N ALA A 72 -10.04 3.84 -2.56
CA ALA A 72 -8.79 4.59 -2.60
C ALA A 72 -7.87 4.14 -1.46
N LYS A 73 -6.73 4.82 -1.34
CA LYS A 73 -5.91 4.78 -0.13
C LYS A 73 -6.11 6.04 0.67
N PHE A 74 -5.93 5.93 1.98
CA PHE A 74 -5.91 7.06 2.89
C PHE A 74 -4.52 7.16 3.50
N TYR A 75 -4.14 8.36 3.91
CA TYR A 75 -2.89 8.55 4.63
C TYR A 75 -3.08 9.39 5.89
N SER A 76 -2.17 9.23 6.83
CA SER A 76 -2.05 10.07 8.02
C SER A 76 -0.57 10.23 8.37
N ILE A 77 -0.24 11.35 9.02
CA ILE A 77 1.12 11.76 9.32
C ILE A 77 1.35 11.73 10.83
N SER A 78 2.47 11.17 11.24
CA SER A 78 2.99 11.30 12.60
C SER A 78 4.27 12.13 12.60
N LYS A 79 4.45 12.97 13.61
CA LYS A 79 5.68 13.75 13.86
C LYS A 79 6.47 13.24 15.08
N ASP A 80 5.94 12.24 15.76
CA ASP A 80 6.47 11.64 16.99
C ASP A 80 6.68 10.12 16.81
N ASN A 81 7.07 9.73 15.59
CA ASN A 81 7.44 8.37 15.23
C ASN A 81 6.31 7.36 15.48
N GLY A 82 5.09 7.69 15.04
CA GLY A 82 3.91 6.83 15.06
C GLY A 82 3.10 6.83 16.35
N TYR A 83 3.35 7.76 17.28
CA TYR A 83 2.62 7.81 18.56
C TYR A 83 1.30 8.57 18.44
N THR A 84 1.31 9.75 17.82
CA THR A 84 0.09 10.50 17.45
C THR A 84 -0.01 10.64 15.93
N TRP A 85 -1.22 10.88 15.46
CA TRP A 85 -1.54 10.88 14.03
C TRP A 85 -2.41 12.07 13.64
N SER A 86 -2.13 12.65 12.47
CA SER A 86 -2.99 13.68 11.87
C SER A 86 -4.35 13.09 11.47
N LYS A 87 -5.33 13.96 11.26
CA LYS A 87 -6.60 13.55 10.62
C LYS A 87 -6.29 12.84 9.28
N PRO A 88 -6.90 11.67 9.00
CA PRO A 88 -6.64 10.96 7.75
C PRO A 88 -7.24 11.67 6.55
N GLU A 89 -6.51 11.64 5.45
CA GLU A 89 -6.91 12.22 4.17
C GLU A 89 -6.86 11.17 3.05
N MET A 90 -7.66 11.38 2.01
CA MET A 90 -7.57 10.54 0.81
C MET A 90 -6.23 10.79 0.10
N LEU A 91 -5.56 9.71 -0.27
CA LEU A 91 -4.35 9.76 -1.08
C LEU A 91 -4.73 10.08 -2.53
N LEU A 92 -4.26 11.22 -3.01
CA LEU A 92 -4.54 11.73 -4.36
C LEU A 92 -3.24 11.76 -5.16
N TYR A 93 -3.40 11.97 -6.47
CA TYR A 93 -2.32 12.42 -7.32
C TYR A 93 -1.92 13.87 -7.03
N ASP A 94 -0.72 14.23 -7.47
CA ASP A 94 -0.14 15.58 -7.39
C ASP A 94 -0.94 16.64 -8.16
N ASP A 95 -1.65 16.24 -9.21
CA ASP A 95 -2.61 17.10 -9.94
C ASP A 95 -3.98 17.23 -9.23
N GLY A 96 -4.14 16.65 -8.03
CA GLY A 96 -5.38 16.66 -7.26
C GLY A 96 -6.43 15.63 -7.71
N SER A 97 -6.17 14.87 -8.79
CA SER A 97 -7.08 13.80 -9.23
C SER A 97 -7.01 12.57 -8.31
N ILE A 98 -8.08 11.76 -8.34
CA ILE A 98 -8.20 10.59 -7.46
C ILE A 98 -7.22 9.49 -7.89
N MET A 99 -6.46 8.97 -6.92
CA MET A 99 -5.70 7.73 -7.09
C MET A 99 -6.58 6.55 -6.65
N TYR A 100 -7.31 5.98 -7.61
CA TYR A 100 -8.14 4.81 -7.34
C TYR A 100 -7.28 3.60 -7.00
N SER A 101 -7.70 2.84 -5.99
CA SER A 101 -6.96 1.66 -5.55
C SER A 101 -7.85 0.72 -4.77
N SER A 102 -7.93 -0.52 -5.20
CA SER A 102 -8.78 -1.55 -4.60
C SER A 102 -8.33 -1.86 -3.19
N SER A 103 -9.18 -2.53 -2.41
CA SER A 103 -8.86 -2.88 -1.02
C SER A 103 -7.73 -3.93 -0.95
N SER A 104 -6.48 -3.51 -1.15
CA SER A 104 -5.25 -4.32 -1.21
C SER A 104 -4.13 -3.68 -0.38
N ILE A 105 -3.12 -4.48 -0.03
CA ILE A 105 -1.98 -4.06 0.80
C ILE A 105 -0.91 -3.37 -0.07
N PRO A 106 -0.59 -2.09 0.14
CA PRO A 106 0.56 -1.47 -0.48
C PRO A 106 1.86 -1.78 0.28
N LYS A 107 2.98 -1.36 -0.29
CA LYS A 107 4.28 -1.22 0.36
C LYS A 107 4.79 0.19 0.13
N LEU A 108 5.49 0.70 1.14
CA LEU A 108 6.25 1.94 1.08
C LEU A 108 7.72 1.59 1.22
N LEU A 109 8.55 2.17 0.35
CA LEU A 109 10.00 1.97 0.36
C LEU A 109 10.71 3.32 0.38
N ASN A 110 11.36 3.61 1.51
CA ASN A 110 12.39 4.64 1.58
C ASN A 110 13.64 4.12 0.87
N HIS A 111 13.99 4.74 -0.25
CA HIS A 111 15.13 4.33 -1.06
C HIS A 111 16.36 5.20 -0.75
N SER A 112 17.56 4.64 -0.89
CA SER A 112 18.82 5.34 -0.63
C SER A 112 19.08 6.55 -1.53
N ASN A 113 18.40 6.63 -2.69
CA ASN A 113 18.41 7.83 -3.56
C ASN A 113 17.56 9.00 -3.01
N GLY A 114 17.01 8.87 -1.80
CA GLY A 114 16.21 9.91 -1.15
C GLY A 114 14.73 9.93 -1.52
N ASN A 115 14.28 9.14 -2.50
CA ASN A 115 12.87 9.04 -2.86
C ASN A 115 12.08 8.11 -1.92
N LEU A 116 10.77 8.34 -1.84
CA LEU A 116 9.81 7.40 -1.24
C LEU A 116 8.97 6.80 -2.36
N TYR A 117 8.92 5.47 -2.43
CA TYR A 117 8.15 4.76 -3.44
C TYR A 117 6.91 4.11 -2.84
N PHE A 118 5.77 4.30 -3.50
CA PHE A 118 4.57 3.50 -3.35
C PHE A 118 4.64 2.31 -4.30
N ILE A 119 4.48 1.10 -3.78
CA ILE A 119 4.33 -0.12 -4.57
C ILE A 119 3.00 -0.75 -4.19
N GLY A 120 2.12 -0.97 -5.16
CA GLY A 120 0.78 -1.49 -4.87
C GLY A 120 -0.16 -1.38 -6.05
N ILE A 121 -1.44 -1.68 -5.80
CA ILE A 121 -2.46 -1.66 -6.84
C ILE A 121 -2.92 -0.24 -7.09
N ILE A 122 -2.82 0.22 -8.34
CA ILE A 122 -3.38 1.49 -8.79
C ILE A 122 -4.36 1.17 -9.92
N ASN A 123 -5.63 1.51 -9.72
CA ASN A 123 -6.68 1.23 -10.69
C ASN A 123 -6.94 2.46 -11.56
N ARG A 124 -7.36 2.22 -12.80
CA ARG A 124 -7.79 3.29 -13.71
C ARG A 124 -9.12 3.92 -13.27
N GLU A 125 -9.98 3.12 -12.66
CA GLU A 125 -11.35 3.47 -12.30
C GLU A 125 -11.65 3.04 -10.87
N ASN A 126 -12.76 3.53 -10.31
CA ASN A 126 -13.20 3.19 -8.96
C ASN A 126 -13.43 1.67 -8.82
N PRO A 127 -12.64 0.98 -7.97
CA PRO A 127 -12.74 -0.47 -7.80
C PRO A 127 -13.96 -0.85 -6.97
N LYS A 128 -14.37 -2.12 -7.07
CA LYS A 128 -15.49 -2.67 -6.30
C LYS A 128 -14.96 -3.62 -5.23
N GLY A 129 -14.86 -3.12 -4.00
CA GLY A 129 -14.30 -3.85 -2.88
C GLY A 129 -12.84 -4.21 -3.09
N ASN A 130 -12.52 -5.49 -2.93
CA ASN A 130 -11.15 -5.99 -2.99
C ASN A 130 -10.62 -6.15 -4.44
N LEU A 131 -11.44 -5.90 -5.45
CA LEU A 131 -11.11 -6.17 -6.85
C LEU A 131 -11.18 -4.91 -7.72
N PRO A 132 -10.34 -4.82 -8.77
CA PRO A 132 -9.32 -5.80 -9.17
C PRO A 132 -8.02 -5.68 -8.35
N ARG A 133 -7.29 -6.79 -8.16
CA ARG A 133 -5.98 -6.84 -7.47
C ARG A 133 -4.80 -6.69 -8.44
N TYR A 134 -5.00 -5.90 -9.49
CA TYR A 134 -4.06 -5.56 -10.56
C TYR A 134 -4.48 -4.20 -11.17
N PRO A 135 -3.60 -3.52 -11.93
CA PRO A 135 -2.17 -3.79 -12.10
C PRO A 135 -1.38 -3.55 -10.80
N LEU A 136 -0.26 -4.26 -10.66
CA LEU A 136 0.77 -3.91 -9.68
C LEU A 136 1.60 -2.77 -10.25
N CYS A 137 1.68 -1.66 -9.52
CA CYS A 137 2.36 -0.46 -9.95
C CYS A 137 3.43 -0.04 -8.94
N ILE A 138 4.36 0.77 -9.43
CA ILE A 138 5.27 1.59 -8.63
C ILE A 138 5.07 3.06 -8.98
N ALA A 139 5.13 3.93 -7.98
CA ALA A 139 5.08 5.38 -8.15
C ALA A 139 5.91 6.06 -7.07
N LYS A 140 6.38 7.28 -7.33
CA LYS A 140 7.00 8.13 -6.32
C LYS A 140 5.92 8.85 -5.52
N ILE A 141 6.19 9.03 -4.23
CA ILE A 141 5.44 9.93 -3.36
C ILE A 141 6.26 11.21 -3.19
N ASP A 142 5.62 12.34 -3.43
CA ASP A 142 6.15 13.62 -3.03
C ASP A 142 6.03 13.76 -1.50
N LYS A 143 7.18 13.89 -0.83
CA LYS A 143 7.28 13.97 0.63
C LYS A 143 6.74 15.30 1.19
N GLU A 144 6.70 16.36 0.39
CA GLU A 144 6.21 17.68 0.81
C GLU A 144 4.68 17.75 0.71
N THR A 145 4.12 17.33 -0.42
CA THR A 145 2.67 17.37 -0.65
C THR A 145 1.93 16.12 -0.21
N LYS A 146 2.65 15.02 0.06
CA LYS A 146 2.12 13.70 0.48
C LYS A 146 1.21 13.10 -0.61
N ARG A 147 1.44 13.51 -1.86
CA ARG A 147 0.70 13.06 -3.05
C ARG A 147 1.51 12.04 -3.83
N VAL A 148 0.82 11.21 -4.59
CA VAL A 148 1.45 10.33 -5.58
C VAL A 148 1.79 11.16 -6.82
N ILE A 149 3.04 11.14 -7.26
CA ILE A 149 3.44 11.85 -8.49
C ILE A 149 2.88 11.09 -9.68
N LYS A 150 1.84 11.61 -10.34
CA LYS A 150 1.06 10.87 -11.35
C LYS A 150 1.91 10.44 -12.54
N ALA A 151 2.80 11.31 -13.00
CA ALA A 151 3.72 11.03 -14.10
C ALA A 151 4.74 9.92 -13.79
N SER A 152 4.92 9.57 -12.51
CA SER A 152 5.85 8.51 -12.10
C SER A 152 5.22 7.11 -12.05
N VAL A 153 3.90 7.00 -12.22
CA VAL A 153 3.19 5.72 -12.14
C VAL A 153 3.65 4.81 -13.28
N THR A 154 4.24 3.68 -12.91
CA THR A 154 4.69 2.65 -13.83
C THR A 154 4.08 1.31 -13.46
N VAL A 155 3.48 0.61 -14.43
CA VAL A 155 2.98 -0.75 -14.23
C VAL A 155 4.18 -1.70 -14.17
N ILE A 156 4.31 -2.45 -13.07
CA ILE A 156 5.27 -3.55 -12.93
C ILE A 156 4.72 -4.80 -13.62
N ASP A 157 3.47 -5.15 -13.31
CA ASP A 157 2.80 -6.29 -13.93
C ASP A 157 1.27 -6.18 -13.88
N THR A 158 0.59 -6.86 -14.79
CA THR A 158 -0.87 -6.78 -14.96
C THR A 158 -1.47 -8.10 -15.46
N LYS A 159 -2.80 -8.19 -15.57
CA LYS A 159 -3.43 -9.39 -16.10
C LYS A 159 -3.03 -9.66 -17.57
N ARG A 160 -2.86 -10.93 -17.91
CA ARG A 160 -2.72 -11.42 -19.30
C ARG A 160 -4.10 -11.63 -19.93
N GLU A 161 -4.15 -11.66 -21.26
CA GLU A 161 -5.38 -11.83 -22.03
C GLU A 161 -6.10 -13.16 -21.73
N HIS A 162 -5.37 -14.27 -21.63
CA HIS A 162 -5.94 -15.59 -21.34
C HIS A 162 -6.64 -15.67 -19.97
N HIS A 163 -6.31 -14.78 -19.02
CA HIS A 163 -7.02 -14.71 -17.75
C HIS A 163 -8.46 -14.17 -17.90
N ASN A 164 -8.84 -13.59 -19.05
CA ASN A 164 -10.24 -13.22 -19.28
C ASN A 164 -11.14 -14.46 -19.50
N LEU A 165 -10.56 -15.63 -19.82
CA LEU A 165 -11.28 -16.87 -20.14
C LEU A 165 -11.66 -17.71 -18.92
N SER A 166 -11.08 -17.46 -17.73
CA SER A 166 -11.45 -18.18 -16.50
C SER A 166 -12.68 -17.55 -15.83
N VAL A 167 -13.79 -17.47 -16.57
CA VAL A 167 -15.02 -16.77 -16.16
C VAL A 167 -15.72 -17.43 -14.95
N LYS A 168 -15.33 -18.66 -14.56
CA LYS A 168 -16.00 -19.44 -13.51
C LYS A 168 -15.30 -19.50 -12.14
N THR A 169 -14.07 -18.99 -12.01
CA THR A 169 -13.34 -19.00 -10.72
C THR A 169 -12.85 -17.61 -10.38
N SER A 170 -13.30 -17.12 -9.23
CA SER A 170 -12.84 -15.92 -8.54
C SER A 170 -11.33 -15.66 -8.70
N ASN A 171 -10.97 -14.45 -9.17
CA ASN A 171 -9.67 -13.78 -8.97
C ASN A 171 -8.41 -14.32 -9.66
N VAL A 172 -8.44 -14.59 -10.95
CA VAL A 172 -7.29 -15.10 -11.75
C VAL A 172 -5.94 -14.39 -11.54
N VAL A 173 -5.94 -13.12 -11.13
CA VAL A 173 -4.72 -12.34 -10.90
C VAL A 173 -4.79 -11.61 -9.56
N ASP A 174 -3.75 -11.83 -8.75
CA ASP A 174 -3.66 -11.25 -7.41
C ASP A 174 -2.22 -10.82 -7.10
N TYR A 175 -1.99 -9.51 -7.12
CA TYR A 175 -0.74 -8.89 -6.68
C TYR A 175 -0.88 -8.16 -5.33
N SER A 176 -1.94 -8.43 -4.56
CA SER A 176 -2.18 -7.76 -3.28
C SER A 176 -1.21 -8.16 -2.17
N ASN A 177 -0.53 -9.30 -2.30
CA ASN A 177 0.47 -9.78 -1.36
C ASN A 177 1.83 -9.81 -2.04
N HIS A 178 2.61 -8.73 -1.95
CA HIS A 178 3.96 -8.65 -2.52
C HIS A 178 4.98 -8.18 -1.48
N GLY A 179 6.22 -8.63 -1.65
CA GLY A 179 7.40 -8.18 -0.91
C GLY A 179 8.22 -7.18 -1.71
N VAL A 180 8.84 -6.21 -1.04
CA VAL A 180 9.69 -5.19 -1.68
C VAL A 180 10.91 -4.97 -0.81
N TYR A 181 12.08 -4.84 -1.45
CA TYR A 181 13.29 -4.35 -0.79
C TYR A 181 14.17 -3.60 -1.79
N GLU A 182 15.05 -2.74 -1.27
CA GLU A 182 16.16 -2.17 -2.04
C GLU A 182 17.35 -3.13 -1.99
N ASP A 183 17.86 -3.51 -3.15
CA ASP A 183 19.09 -4.28 -3.28
C ASP A 183 20.30 -3.42 -2.89
N LYS A 184 21.07 -3.85 -1.88
CA LYS A 184 22.14 -3.04 -1.28
C LYS A 184 23.27 -2.73 -2.25
N GLU A 185 23.59 -3.64 -3.17
CA GLU A 185 24.71 -3.50 -4.10
C GLU A 185 24.30 -2.70 -5.32
N THR A 186 23.19 -3.09 -5.95
CA THR A 186 22.77 -2.52 -7.24
C THR A 186 21.86 -1.30 -7.11
N LYS A 187 21.34 -1.02 -5.90
CA LYS A 187 20.36 0.06 -5.64
C LYS A 187 19.09 -0.07 -6.47
N ASN A 188 18.78 -1.28 -6.93
CA ASN A 188 17.53 -1.56 -7.61
C ASN A 188 16.43 -1.87 -6.59
N ILE A 189 15.20 -1.54 -6.94
CA ILE A 189 14.04 -1.98 -6.18
C ILE A 189 13.68 -3.39 -6.67
N VAL A 190 13.73 -4.36 -5.77
CA VAL A 190 13.31 -5.73 -6.05
C VAL A 190 11.90 -5.92 -5.52
N VAL A 191 11.02 -6.39 -6.41
CA VAL A 191 9.63 -6.72 -6.06
C VAL A 191 9.43 -8.21 -6.25
N LEU A 192 8.93 -8.88 -5.20
CA LEU A 192 8.59 -10.28 -5.19
C LEU A 192 7.07 -10.41 -5.13
N ALA A 193 6.45 -10.88 -6.22
CA ALA A 193 5.00 -11.00 -6.28
C ALA A 193 4.59 -12.43 -6.69
N PRO A 194 3.58 -13.01 -6.02
CA PRO A 194 3.04 -14.30 -6.40
C PRO A 194 2.35 -14.16 -7.76
N TYR A 195 2.57 -15.17 -8.61
CA TYR A 195 1.87 -15.35 -9.85
C TYR A 195 1.27 -16.75 -9.88
N ARG A 196 -0.01 -16.80 -10.19
CA ARG A 196 -0.74 -18.05 -10.39
C ARG A 196 -1.35 -17.98 -11.78
N GLU A 197 -0.92 -18.88 -12.64
CA GLU A 197 -1.47 -19.04 -13.98
C GLU A 197 -2.91 -19.55 -13.93
N ASN A 198 -3.20 -20.39 -12.92
CA ASN A 198 -4.52 -20.95 -12.68
C ASN A 198 -4.76 -21.11 -11.18
N LEU A 199 -5.82 -20.46 -10.65
CA LEU A 199 -6.19 -20.57 -9.23
C LEU A 199 -6.84 -21.90 -8.83
N SER A 200 -7.25 -22.73 -9.78
CA SER A 200 -7.71 -24.09 -9.49
C SER A 200 -6.55 -25.04 -9.18
N GLN A 201 -5.31 -24.57 -9.27
CA GLN A 201 -4.10 -25.33 -8.99
C GLN A 201 -3.38 -24.73 -7.79
N TYR A 202 -2.73 -25.57 -6.99
CA TYR A 202 -1.91 -25.14 -5.86
C TYR A 202 -0.51 -24.65 -6.28
N ARG A 203 -0.26 -24.54 -7.59
CA ARG A 203 1.01 -24.05 -8.14
C ARG A 203 1.05 -22.53 -8.09
N CYS A 204 2.11 -21.99 -7.52
CA CYS A 204 2.37 -20.56 -7.46
C CYS A 204 3.83 -20.32 -7.82
N TYR A 205 4.07 -19.38 -8.71
CA TYR A 205 5.40 -18.87 -9.03
C TYR A 205 5.65 -17.61 -8.20
N LEU A 206 6.86 -17.42 -7.71
CA LEU A 206 7.27 -16.15 -7.13
C LEU A 206 8.05 -15.38 -8.20
N ASN A 207 7.40 -14.40 -8.82
CA ASN A 207 8.06 -13.56 -9.81
C ASN A 207 8.95 -12.56 -9.09
N ARG A 208 10.18 -12.42 -9.60
CA ARG A 208 11.15 -11.40 -9.18
C ARG A 208 11.23 -10.32 -10.25
N TYR A 209 10.71 -9.14 -9.94
CA TYR A 209 10.85 -7.95 -10.79
C TYR A 209 11.99 -7.09 -10.26
N VAL A 210 12.79 -6.55 -11.18
CA VAL A 210 13.87 -5.62 -10.87
C VAL A 210 13.53 -4.28 -11.49
N VAL A 211 13.15 -3.32 -10.66
CA VAL A 211 12.85 -1.96 -11.10
C VAL A 211 14.11 -1.12 -10.92
N LYS A 212 14.68 -0.70 -12.05
CA LYS A 212 15.82 0.23 -12.08
C LYS A 212 15.31 1.63 -11.83
N VAL A 213 15.79 2.26 -10.76
CA VAL A 213 15.46 3.64 -10.45
C VAL A 213 16.66 4.54 -10.73
N LYS A 214 16.39 5.73 -11.27
CA LYS A 214 17.39 6.79 -11.40
C LYS A 214 17.53 7.55 -10.09
#